data_AF-A0A843BZ57-F1
#
_entry.id   AF-A0A843BZ57-F1
#
_cell.length_a   1.000
_cell.length_b   1.000
_cell.length_c   1.000
_cell.angle_alpha   90.00
_cell.angle_beta   90.00
_cell.angle_gamma   90.00
#
_symmetry.space_group_name_H-M   'P 1'
#
loop_
_entity.id
_entity.type
_entity.pdbx_description
1 polymer ?
#
loop_
_entity_poly.entity_id
_entity_poly.type
_entity_poly.pdbx_seq_one_letter_code
_entity_poly.pdbx_strand_id
1 'polypeptide(L)'
;MDNTLIDFMQMKEESCRAATQAMIGAGLKMDQKEAFCKLVETCYKLGLESDFACTQFLKENNKFDPKILAAAINKYQETKADYVKPYQNVKSV
;
A
#
# COMPACT_ATOMS: atom_id res chain seq x y z
N MET A 1 -0.90 12.53 -23.19
CA MET A 1 -0.88 11.10 -22.82
C MET A 1 -0.66 11.06 -21.32
N ASP A 2 -1.75 11.07 -20.57
CA ASP A 2 -1.81 11.13 -19.11
C ASP A 2 -1.50 9.75 -18.49
N ASN A 3 -0.32 9.19 -18.76
CA ASN A 3 0.09 7.90 -18.18
C ASN A 3 0.49 8.03 -16.70
N THR A 4 0.99 9.19 -16.27
CA THR A 4 1.50 9.40 -14.90
C THR A 4 0.47 9.17 -13.81
N LEU A 5 -0.80 9.54 -14.05
CA LEU A 5 -1.89 9.33 -13.09
C LEU A 5 -2.28 7.85 -12.99
N ILE A 6 -2.25 7.13 -14.12
CA ILE A 6 -2.53 5.68 -14.17
C ILE A 6 -1.42 4.92 -13.45
N ASP A 7 -0.15 5.28 -13.70
CA ASP A 7 1.01 4.68 -13.03
C ASP A 7 0.97 4.89 -11.51
N PHE A 8 0.53 6.07 -11.05
CA PHE A 8 0.39 6.35 -9.62
C PHE A 8 -0.73 5.54 -8.96
N MET A 9 -1.87 5.40 -9.63
CA MET A 9 -2.99 4.58 -9.13
C MET A 9 -2.59 3.09 -9.06
N GLN A 10 -1.96 2.56 -10.12
CA GLN A 10 -1.49 1.18 -10.15
C GLN A 10 -0.44 0.92 -9.07
N MET A 11 0.55 1.82 -8.92
CA MET A 11 1.53 1.74 -7.84
C MET A 11 0.84 1.65 -6.47
N LYS A 12 -0.19 2.47 -6.24
CA LYS A 12 -0.92 2.52 -4.97
C LYS A 12 -1.69 1.24 -4.70
N GLU A 13 -2.39 0.71 -5.70
CA GLU A 13 -3.11 -0.56 -5.57
C GLU A 13 -2.16 -1.71 -5.26
N GLU A 14 -1.04 -1.82 -5.98
CA GLU A 14 -0.06 -2.89 -5.74
C GLU A 14 0.64 -2.73 -4.39
N SER A 15 0.93 -1.49 -3.95
CA SER A 15 1.46 -1.23 -2.61
C SER A 15 0.47 -1.64 -1.51
N CYS A 16 -0.82 -1.36 -1.68
CA CYS A 16 -1.88 -1.79 -0.77
C CYS A 16 -2.01 -3.32 -0.74
N ARG A 17 -1.92 -3.99 -1.89
CA ARG A 17 -1.94 -5.45 -1.99
C ARG A 17 -0.76 -6.09 -1.26
N ALA A 18 0.44 -5.56 -1.46
CA ALA A 18 1.64 -6.06 -0.79
C ALA A 18 1.58 -5.83 0.73
N ALA A 19 1.12 -4.65 1.16
CA ALA A 19 0.92 -4.33 2.57
C ALA A 19 -0.07 -5.30 3.24
N THR A 20 -1.20 -5.59 2.60
CA THR A 20 -2.20 -6.51 3.16
C THR A 20 -1.72 -7.95 3.25
N GLN A 21 -0.97 -8.44 2.26
CA GLN A 21 -0.30 -9.73 2.36
C GLN A 21 0.67 -9.79 3.55
N ALA A 22 1.47 -8.74 3.75
CA ALA A 22 2.38 -8.65 4.88
C ALA A 22 1.65 -8.60 6.22
N MET A 23 0.53 -7.86 6.31
CA MET A 23 -0.30 -7.82 7.51
C MET A 23 -0.85 -9.21 7.87
N ILE A 24 -1.34 -9.96 6.89
CA ILE A 24 -1.90 -11.32 7.11
C ILE A 24 -0.80 -12.27 7.56
N GLY A 25 0.37 -12.23 6.90
CA GLY A 25 1.56 -12.99 7.33
C GLY A 25 2.02 -12.64 8.74
N ALA A 26 1.81 -11.40 9.19
CA ALA A 26 2.11 -10.94 10.54
C ALA A 26 1.00 -11.26 11.57
N GLY A 27 -0.11 -11.88 11.17
CA GLY A 27 -1.17 -12.33 12.07
C GLY A 27 -2.49 -11.54 12.00
N LEU A 28 -2.68 -10.70 10.97
CA LEU A 28 -3.98 -10.04 10.73
C LEU A 28 -5.06 -11.10 10.45
N LYS A 29 -6.05 -11.17 11.34
CA LYS A 29 -7.23 -12.05 11.19
C LYS A 29 -8.29 -11.36 10.34
N MET A 30 -8.10 -11.36 9.03
CA MET A 30 -9.03 -10.87 8.01
C MET A 30 -8.77 -11.61 6.70
N ASP A 31 -9.80 -11.79 5.88
CA ASP A 31 -9.61 -12.32 4.53
C ASP A 31 -8.75 -11.36 3.70
N GLN A 32 -7.93 -11.90 2.78
CA GLN A 32 -7.01 -11.09 1.98
C GLN A 32 -7.74 -10.11 1.07
N LYS A 33 -8.82 -10.55 0.44
CA LYS A 33 -9.61 -9.71 -0.45
C LYS A 33 -10.34 -8.64 0.35
N GLU A 34 -10.91 -9.00 1.49
CA GLU A 34 -11.55 -8.05 2.41
C GLU A 34 -10.58 -6.98 2.91
N ALA A 35 -9.40 -7.39 3.39
CA ALA A 35 -8.37 -6.48 3.89
C ALA A 35 -7.89 -5.53 2.80
N PHE A 36 -7.68 -6.05 1.58
CA PHE A 36 -7.27 -5.25 0.43
C PHE A 36 -8.31 -4.20 0.07
N CYS A 37 -9.57 -4.60 -0.11
CA CYS A 37 -10.66 -3.69 -0.44
C CYS A 37 -10.77 -2.55 0.60
N LYS A 38 -10.78 -2.91 1.89
CA LYS A 38 -10.86 -1.94 2.97
C LYS A 38 -9.66 -1.00 3.04
N LEU A 39 -8.44 -1.50 2.86
CA LEU A 39 -7.24 -0.66 2.87
C LEU A 39 -7.24 0.34 1.70
N VAL A 40 -7.65 -0.11 0.51
CA VAL A 40 -7.80 0.75 -0.67
C VAL A 40 -8.85 1.82 -0.41
N GLU A 41 -10.02 1.46 0.13
CA GLU A 41 -11.05 2.43 0.53
C GLU A 41 -10.53 3.45 1.55
N THR A 42 -9.81 3.02 2.58
CA THR A 42 -9.20 3.93 3.57
C THR A 42 -8.18 4.86 2.90
N CYS A 43 -7.40 4.36 1.94
CA CYS A 43 -6.45 5.17 1.18
C CYS A 43 -7.16 6.24 0.32
N TYR A 44 -8.26 5.89 -0.36
CA TYR A 44 -9.07 6.87 -1.11
C TYR A 44 -9.70 7.92 -0.20
N LYS A 45 -10.20 7.52 0.98
CA LYS A 45 -10.81 8.44 1.96
C LYS A 45 -9.83 9.46 2.53
N LEU A 46 -8.60 9.04 2.82
CA LEU A 46 -7.55 9.92 3.35
C LEU A 46 -6.86 10.77 2.29
N GLY A 47 -7.08 10.45 1.02
CA GLY A 47 -6.31 10.98 -0.09
C GLY A 47 -5.09 10.10 -0.41
N LEU A 48 -4.82 9.94 -1.70
CA LEU A 48 -3.80 9.03 -2.20
C LEU A 48 -2.39 9.36 -1.71
N GLU A 49 -2.13 10.57 -1.24
CA GLU A 49 -0.82 10.99 -0.71
C GLU A 49 -0.64 10.69 0.79
N SER A 50 -1.65 10.15 1.47
CA SER A 50 -1.58 9.89 2.91
C SER A 50 -0.64 8.73 3.24
N ASP A 51 0.40 9.01 4.04
CA ASP A 51 1.28 7.98 4.63
C ASP A 51 0.62 7.22 5.80
N PHE A 52 -0.58 7.64 6.24
CA PHE A 52 -1.26 7.08 7.41
C PHE A 52 -2.31 6.02 7.09
N ALA A 53 -2.49 5.64 5.81
CA ALA A 53 -3.54 4.72 5.38
C ALA A 53 -3.50 3.37 6.11
N CYS A 54 -2.32 2.76 6.29
CA CYS A 54 -2.17 1.50 7.01
C CYS A 54 -2.56 1.64 8.50
N THR A 55 -2.14 2.73 9.14
CA THR A 55 -2.47 3.02 10.54
C THR A 55 -3.96 3.22 10.73
N GLN A 56 -4.58 4.01 9.85
CA GLN A 56 -6.00 4.31 9.90
C GLN A 56 -6.83 3.04 9.67
N PHE A 57 -6.48 2.24 8.66
CA PHE A 57 -7.15 0.97 8.37
C PHE A 57 -7.17 0.03 9.58
N LEU A 58 -6.03 -0.13 10.27
CA LEU A 58 -5.95 -0.99 11.46
C LEU A 58 -6.76 -0.44 12.63
N LYS A 59 -6.81 0.89 12.81
CA LYS A 59 -7.64 1.55 13.81
C LYS A 59 -9.13 1.36 13.53
N GLU A 60 -9.56 1.60 12.30
CA GLU A 60 -10.97 1.48 11.87
C GLU A 60 -11.51 0.05 12.04
N ASN A 61 -10.66 -0.97 11.91
CA ASN A 61 -11.05 -2.37 12.04
C ASN A 61 -10.81 -2.96 13.44
N ASN A 62 -10.38 -2.15 14.44
CA ASN A 62 -10.00 -2.63 15.78
C ASN A 62 -8.93 -3.75 15.73
N LYS A 63 -7.98 -3.65 14.79
CA LYS A 63 -6.87 -4.59 14.58
C LYS A 63 -5.50 -3.93 14.77
N PHE A 64 -5.43 -2.85 15.55
CA PHE A 64 -4.19 -2.14 15.77
C PHE A 64 -3.20 -3.00 16.55
N ASP A 65 -2.14 -3.43 15.86
CA ASP A 65 -1.00 -4.13 16.43
C ASP A 65 0.29 -3.53 15.83
N PRO A 66 1.29 -3.15 16.66
CA PRO A 66 2.52 -2.53 16.18
C PRO A 66 3.33 -3.41 15.22
N LYS A 67 3.32 -4.74 15.38
CA LYS A 67 4.05 -5.67 14.51
C LYS A 67 3.38 -5.76 13.15
N ILE A 68 2.04 -5.86 13.13
CA ILE A 68 1.25 -5.86 11.89
C ILE A 68 1.44 -4.53 11.15
N LEU A 69 1.43 -3.41 11.88
CA LEU A 69 1.65 -2.08 11.29
C LEU A 69 3.06 -1.94 10.70
N ALA A 70 4.10 -2.38 11.40
CA ALA A 70 5.46 -2.34 10.90
C ALA A 70 5.62 -3.19 9.63
N ALA A 71 5.05 -4.40 9.60
CA ALA A 71 5.07 -5.27 8.43
C ALA A 71 4.38 -4.61 7.23
N ALA A 72 3.24 -3.97 7.45
CA ALA A 72 2.51 -3.23 6.42
C ALA A 72 3.31 -2.07 5.84
N ILE A 73 3.83 -1.19 6.70
CA ILE A 73 4.57 0.01 6.29
C ILE A 73 5.82 -0.40 5.50
N ASN A 74 6.59 -1.36 6.01
CA ASN A 74 7.81 -1.82 5.34
C ASN A 74 7.49 -2.33 3.93
N LYS A 75 6.48 -3.20 3.80
CA LYS A 75 6.15 -3.78 2.49
C LYS A 75 5.52 -2.78 1.53
N TYR A 76 4.72 -1.85 2.05
CA TYR A 76 4.15 -0.75 1.27
C TYR A 76 5.24 0.15 0.70
N GLN A 77 6.21 0.56 1.52
CA GLN A 77 7.32 1.43 1.10
C GLN A 77 8.28 0.72 0.15
N GLU A 78 8.57 -0.57 0.37
CA GLU A 78 9.37 -1.40 -0.54
C GLU A 78 8.73 -1.45 -1.93
N THR A 79 7.43 -1.77 -2.00
CA THR A 79 6.69 -1.84 -3.25
C THR A 79 6.63 -0.47 -3.93
N LYS A 80 6.31 0.59 -3.19
CA LYS A 80 6.31 1.96 -3.70
C LYS A 80 7.68 2.34 -4.28
N ALA A 81 8.77 1.97 -3.62
CA ALA A 81 10.13 2.25 -4.09
C ALA A 81 10.46 1.49 -5.38
N ASP A 82 9.94 0.27 -5.56
CA ASP A 82 10.12 -0.50 -6.81
C ASP A 82 9.43 0.15 -8.01
N TYR A 83 8.28 0.81 -7.81
CA TYR A 83 7.59 1.58 -8.86
C TYR A 83 8.23 2.95 -9.13
N VAL A 84 8.89 3.54 -8.15
CA VAL A 84 9.59 4.85 -8.29
C VAL A 84 10.96 4.71 -8.95
N LYS A 85 11.53 3.50 -9.03
CA LYS A 85 12.78 3.26 -9.77
C LYS A 85 12.59 3.75 -11.21
N PRO A 86 13.35 4.77 -11.66
CA PRO A 86 13.18 5.33 -12.98
C PRO A 86 13.46 4.24 -14.02
N TYR A 87 12.74 4.32 -15.14
CA TYR A 87 13.02 3.53 -16.34
C TYR A 87 14.53 3.33 -16.51
N GLN A 88 14.99 2.08 -16.42
CA GLN A 88 16.39 1.68 -16.59
C GLN A 88 16.90 1.86 -18.05
N ASN A 89 16.25 2.72 -18.84
CA ASN A 89 16.47 2.91 -20.28
C ASN A 89 16.62 4.38 -20.69
N VAL A 90 16.89 5.32 -19.77
CA VAL A 90 17.45 6.60 -20.20
C VAL A 90 18.94 6.37 -20.50
N LYS A 91 19.22 5.92 -21.73
CA LYS A 91 20.53 6.19 -22.33
C LYS A 91 20.70 7.71 -22.29
N SER A 92 21.68 8.19 -21.54
CA SER A 92 22.21 9.54 -21.72
C SER A 92 22.61 9.65 -23.19
N VAL A 93 21.86 10.44 -23.95
CA VAL A 93 22.25 10.95 -25.27
C VAL A 93 23.10 12.19 -25.10
#